data_AF-A0AA35W6Z1-F1
#
_entry.id   AF-A0AA35W6Z1-F1
#
_cell.length_a   1.000
_cell.length_b   1.000
_cell.length_c   1.000
_cell.angle_alpha   90.00
_cell.angle_beta   90.00
_cell.angle_gamma   90.00
#
_symmetry.space_group_name_H-M   'P 1'
#
loop_
_entity.id
_entity.type
_entity.pdbx_description
1 polymer ?
#
loop_
_entity_poly.entity_id
_entity_poly.type
_entity_poly.pdbx_seq_one_letter_code
_entity_poly.pdbx_strand_id
1 'polypeptide(L)'
;MSAVVFKTIADPFSGQLSFFRVYSGTLQADTQVSNSTRGQTERLGKTTFMNGKNAISTPQVEAGDIGALTKLAATQTGDTLCDRDASIQLAGIDFPNSVLSYAIRPTREGDDEKLMTALTRMSEEDPVFRIERNEVTKQLLVSGLGDQHITVNRERMADKFGVETAVEPPKVPYRETIRRRVQSVQGRHKKQSGGRGQFGDVSINMSPLARGEGFEFVNNIVGGAIPRNYIPAVEKGIRERMGRGLLAGFPLVDIQIDLFDGKYHPVDSSDMAFQIAGSMAFATAVEQADPGLLEPIMNVTITVPEQFMGNIIGD
;
A
#
# COMPACT_ATOMS: atom_id res chain seq x y z
N MET A 1 -26.31 25.05 6.23
CA MET A 1 -25.29 25.52 5.27
C MET A 1 -24.71 24.31 4.58
N SER A 2 -24.33 24.46 3.31
CA SER A 2 -23.63 23.44 2.54
C SER A 2 -22.55 24.07 1.66
N ALA A 3 -21.34 23.53 1.68
CA ALA A 3 -20.21 24.00 0.88
C ALA A 3 -19.38 22.81 0.37
N VAL A 4 -18.69 22.97 -0.76
CA VAL A 4 -17.75 21.97 -1.29
C VAL A 4 -16.35 22.56 -1.32
N VAL A 5 -15.38 21.84 -0.78
CA VAL A 5 -13.96 22.16 -0.93
C VAL A 5 -13.52 21.68 -2.31
N PHE A 6 -13.06 22.57 -3.18
CA PHE A 6 -12.72 22.23 -4.57
C PHE A 6 -11.23 22.33 -4.90
N LYS A 7 -10.44 22.94 -4.02
CA LYS A 7 -8.99 23.02 -4.18
C LYS A 7 -8.32 23.16 -2.82
N THR A 8 -7.22 22.43 -2.65
CA THR A 8 -6.37 22.54 -1.47
C THR A 8 -4.97 22.91 -1.93
N ILE A 9 -4.37 23.94 -1.34
CA ILE A 9 -2.97 24.28 -1.56
C ILE A 9 -2.23 23.93 -0.28
N ALA A 10 -1.26 23.03 -0.40
CA ALA A 10 -0.35 22.69 0.67
C ALA A 10 0.99 23.40 0.45
N ASP A 11 1.40 24.21 1.42
CA ASP A 11 2.69 24.90 1.43
C ASP A 11 3.45 24.59 2.72
N PRO A 12 4.77 24.33 2.64
CA PRO A 12 5.56 23.94 3.82
C PRO A 12 5.66 25.01 4.90
N PHE A 13 5.47 26.29 4.59
CA PHE A 13 5.63 27.39 5.54
C PHE A 13 4.29 27.94 6.04
N SER A 14 3.32 28.08 5.14
CA SER A 14 2.00 28.69 5.41
C SER A 14 0.91 27.68 5.77
N GLY A 15 1.20 26.38 5.63
CA GLY A 15 0.28 25.28 5.97
C GLY A 15 -0.69 24.97 4.84
N GLN A 16 -1.87 24.45 5.20
CA GLN A 16 -2.90 24.05 4.25
C GLN A 16 -3.95 25.14 4.10
N LEU A 17 -4.22 25.54 2.86
CA LEU A 17 -5.26 26.49 2.47
C LEU A 17 -6.29 25.78 1.58
N SER A 18 -7.52 25.64 2.08
CA SER A 18 -8.62 24.95 1.41
C SER A 18 -9.63 25.96 0.86
N PHE A 19 -9.80 25.98 -0.45
CA PHE A 19 -10.78 26.79 -1.16
C PHE A 19 -12.10 26.04 -1.24
N PHE A 20 -13.18 26.76 -0.95
CA PHE A 20 -14.52 26.20 -0.94
C PHE A 20 -15.51 27.14 -1.61
N ARG A 21 -16.60 26.57 -2.12
CA ARG A 21 -17.76 27.31 -2.59
C ARG A 21 -18.96 26.99 -1.71
N VAL A 22 -19.65 28.02 -1.22
CA VAL A 22 -20.89 27.85 -0.47
C VAL A 22 -22.06 27.74 -1.44
N TYR A 23 -22.85 26.69 -1.32
CA TYR A 23 -24.04 26.44 -2.16
C TYR A 23 -25.34 26.87 -1.48
N SER A 24 -25.42 26.76 -0.16
CA SER A 24 -26.61 27.17 0.60
C SER A 24 -26.24 27.64 2.01
N GLY A 25 -27.02 28.58 2.55
CA GLY A 25 -26.76 29.19 3.85
C GLY A 25 -25.49 30.05 3.87
N THR A 26 -24.92 30.21 5.06
CA THR A 26 -23.76 31.08 5.30
C THR A 26 -22.74 30.35 6.15
N LEU A 27 -21.47 30.37 5.75
CA LEU A 27 -20.37 29.78 6.49
C LEU A 27 -19.70 30.87 7.32
N GLN A 28 -19.80 30.77 8.65
CA GLN A 28 -19.27 31.74 9.58
C GLN A 28 -17.91 31.32 10.14
N ALA A 29 -17.02 32.29 10.33
CA ALA A 29 -15.73 32.07 11.00
C ALA A 29 -15.92 31.54 12.44
N ASP A 30 -14.93 30.80 12.94
CA ASP A 30 -14.86 30.28 14.32
C ASP A 30 -16.02 29.36 14.75
N THR A 31 -16.78 28.82 13.79
CA THR A 31 -17.87 27.87 14.03
C THR A 31 -17.45 26.40 13.84
N GLN A 32 -18.29 25.45 14.27
CA GLN A 32 -18.09 24.03 14.00
C GLN A 32 -19.04 23.58 12.89
N VAL A 33 -18.49 22.87 11.90
CA VAL A 33 -19.24 22.28 10.79
C VAL A 33 -18.96 20.78 10.71
N SER A 34 -19.81 20.05 10.01
CA SER A 34 -19.59 18.64 9.74
C SER A 34 -19.05 18.45 8.32
N ASN A 35 -17.99 17.66 8.17
CA ASN A 35 -17.61 17.06 6.89
C ASN A 35 -18.46 15.81 6.68
N SER A 36 -19.49 15.93 5.86
CA SER A 36 -20.46 14.84 5.62
C SER A 36 -19.89 13.70 4.79
N THR A 37 -18.90 13.98 3.93
CA THR A 37 -18.16 12.96 3.16
C THR A 37 -17.38 12.01 4.07
N ARG A 38 -16.78 12.53 5.16
CA ARG A 38 -15.92 11.75 6.07
C ARG A 38 -16.55 11.41 7.43
N GLY A 39 -17.72 11.96 7.72
CA GLY A 39 -18.39 11.80 9.02
C GLY A 39 -17.64 12.42 10.19
N GLN A 40 -16.83 13.46 9.95
CA GLN A 40 -16.03 14.12 10.98
C GLN A 40 -16.49 15.57 11.21
N THR A 41 -16.30 16.11 12.41
CA THR A 41 -16.51 17.55 12.67
C THR A 41 -15.21 18.30 12.37
N GLU A 42 -15.34 19.45 11.71
CA GLU A 42 -14.28 20.44 11.57
C GLU A 42 -14.58 21.68 12.41
N ARG A 43 -13.55 22.22 13.07
CA ARG A 43 -13.62 23.54 13.68
C ARG A 43 -13.02 24.54 12.71
N LEU A 44 -13.85 25.44 12.22
CA LEU A 44 -13.43 26.48 11.29
C LEU A 44 -12.60 27.53 12.03
N GLY A 45 -11.55 28.00 11.37
CA GLY A 45 -10.83 29.20 11.80
C GLY A 45 -11.40 30.45 11.15
N LYS A 46 -10.53 31.41 10.85
CA LYS A 46 -10.88 32.62 10.10
C LYS A 46 -11.20 32.28 8.64
N THR A 47 -12.33 32.76 8.17
CA THR A 47 -12.67 32.75 6.74
C THR A 47 -12.01 33.91 6.02
N THR A 48 -11.50 33.67 4.81
CA THR A 48 -10.85 34.70 3.99
C THR A 48 -11.34 34.70 2.56
N PHE A 49 -11.49 35.89 1.98
CA PHE A 49 -11.52 36.05 0.53
C PHE A 49 -10.10 36.19 0.02
N MET A 50 -9.77 35.48 -1.07
CA MET A 50 -8.45 35.53 -1.67
C MET A 50 -8.45 36.46 -2.88
N ASN A 51 -7.65 37.53 -2.82
CA ASN A 51 -7.40 38.42 -3.95
C ASN A 51 -5.93 38.28 -4.40
N GLY A 52 -5.67 37.35 -5.31
CA GLY A 52 -4.32 36.92 -5.66
C GLY A 52 -3.59 36.40 -4.42
N LYS A 53 -2.47 37.04 -4.07
CA LYS A 53 -1.68 36.71 -2.87
C LYS A 53 -2.22 37.33 -1.57
N ASN A 54 -3.19 38.23 -1.65
CA ASN A 54 -3.71 38.95 -0.49
C ASN A 54 -4.92 38.22 0.10
N ALA A 55 -4.81 37.79 1.35
CA ALA A 55 -5.92 37.21 2.10
C ALA A 55 -6.67 38.31 2.87
N ILE A 56 -7.96 38.49 2.56
CA ILE A 56 -8.84 39.47 3.20
C ILE A 56 -9.73 38.72 4.19
N SER A 57 -9.52 38.94 5.49
CA SER A 57 -10.34 38.32 6.53
C SER A 57 -11.79 38.80 6.42
N THR A 58 -12.72 37.84 6.41
CA THR A 58 -14.17 38.10 6.43
C THR A 58 -14.80 37.34 7.60
N PRO A 59 -15.82 37.88 8.28
CA PRO A 59 -16.52 37.15 9.33
C PRO A 59 -17.37 35.98 8.78
N GLN A 60 -17.80 36.06 7.51
CA GLN A 60 -18.63 35.03 6.90
C GLN A 60 -18.49 34.98 5.37
N VAL A 61 -18.92 33.87 4.78
CA VAL A 61 -19.01 33.65 3.33
C VAL A 61 -20.42 33.15 3.02
N GLU A 62 -21.13 33.82 2.11
CA GLU A 62 -22.54 33.58 1.82
C GLU A 62 -22.74 32.63 0.63
N ALA A 63 -23.96 32.12 0.46
CA ALA A 63 -24.30 31.24 -0.64
C ALA A 63 -24.00 31.90 -1.99
N GLY A 64 -23.28 31.16 -2.86
CA GLY A 64 -22.80 31.64 -4.15
C GLY A 64 -21.32 32.03 -4.12
N ASP A 65 -20.80 32.47 -2.98
CA ASP A 65 -19.43 32.96 -2.86
C ASP A 65 -18.40 31.85 -2.70
N ILE A 66 -17.15 32.22 -3.00
CA ILE A 66 -15.96 31.39 -2.85
C ILE A 66 -15.08 31.98 -1.77
N GLY A 67 -14.71 31.17 -0.80
CA GLY A 67 -13.81 31.53 0.28
C GLY A 67 -12.64 30.56 0.41
N ALA A 68 -11.75 30.87 1.34
CA ALA A 68 -10.71 29.97 1.78
C ALA A 68 -10.67 29.84 3.31
N LEU A 69 -10.29 28.65 3.76
CA LEU A 69 -10.09 28.28 5.15
C LEU A 69 -8.65 27.78 5.30
N THR A 70 -8.07 28.03 6.46
CA THR A 70 -6.75 27.51 6.81
C THR A 70 -6.88 26.38 7.82
N LYS A 71 -6.00 25.38 7.72
CA LYS A 71 -5.82 24.32 8.73
C LYS A 71 -7.09 23.49 9.02
N LEU A 72 -7.69 22.91 7.99
CA LEU A 72 -8.71 21.87 8.20
C LEU A 72 -8.00 20.55 8.57
N ALA A 73 -8.54 19.81 9.53
CA ALA A 73 -7.83 18.66 10.08
C ALA A 73 -8.01 17.40 9.23
N ALA A 74 -9.21 17.20 8.69
CA ALA A 74 -9.61 15.98 8.00
C ALA A 74 -10.13 16.22 6.58
N THR A 75 -10.49 17.46 6.26
CA THR A 75 -11.14 17.82 5.00
C THR A 75 -10.15 17.88 3.85
N GLN A 76 -10.51 17.23 2.75
CA GLN A 76 -9.74 17.17 1.51
C GLN A 76 -10.49 17.79 0.34
N THR A 77 -9.79 17.94 -0.78
CA THR A 77 -10.39 18.37 -2.05
C THR A 77 -11.49 17.39 -2.49
N GLY A 78 -12.69 17.92 -2.76
CA GLY A 78 -13.89 17.17 -3.12
C GLY A 78 -14.87 16.95 -1.97
N ASP A 79 -14.48 17.23 -0.71
CA ASP A 79 -15.33 17.00 0.45
C ASP A 79 -16.44 18.05 0.61
N THR A 80 -17.55 17.63 1.22
CA THR A 80 -18.69 18.52 1.55
C THR A 80 -18.64 18.92 3.02
N LEU A 81 -18.72 20.22 3.29
CA LEU A 81 -18.95 20.81 4.60
C LEU A 81 -20.41 21.21 4.75
N CYS A 82 -21.06 20.85 5.86
CA CYS A 82 -22.44 21.19 6.14
C CYS A 82 -22.72 21.47 7.61
N ASP A 83 -23.94 21.91 7.93
CA ASP A 83 -24.38 22.01 9.32
C ASP A 83 -24.48 20.62 9.96
N ARG A 84 -24.25 20.55 11.27
CA ARG A 84 -24.34 19.30 12.04
C ARG A 84 -25.74 18.72 12.07
N ASP A 85 -26.73 19.58 12.21
CA ASP A 85 -28.14 19.18 12.36
C ASP A 85 -28.82 18.92 11.00
N ALA A 86 -28.14 19.23 9.90
CA ALA A 86 -28.64 19.07 8.55
C ALA A 86 -27.54 18.49 7.65
N SER A 87 -27.21 17.22 7.89
CA SER A 87 -26.21 16.50 7.08
C SER A 87 -26.68 16.40 5.63
N ILE A 88 -25.88 16.95 4.72
CA ILE A 88 -26.07 16.85 3.28
C ILE A 88 -24.73 16.51 2.64
N GLN A 89 -24.74 15.55 1.72
CA GLN A 89 -23.59 15.23 0.89
C GLN A 89 -23.87 15.72 -0.53
N LEU A 90 -23.08 16.69 -0.99
CA LEU A 90 -23.18 17.19 -2.35
C LEU A 90 -22.44 16.25 -3.30
N ALA A 91 -22.78 16.31 -4.59
CA ALA A 91 -21.99 15.63 -5.61
C ALA A 91 -20.57 16.21 -5.57
N GLY A 92 -19.60 15.35 -5.23
CA GLY A 92 -18.19 15.70 -5.17
C GLY A 92 -17.59 15.91 -6.56
N ILE A 93 -16.27 15.98 -6.62
CA ILE A 93 -15.53 16.07 -7.87
C ILE A 93 -15.12 14.65 -8.26
N ASP A 94 -15.54 14.22 -9.45
CA ASP A 94 -15.08 12.95 -10.02
C ASP A 94 -13.70 13.16 -10.65
N PHE A 95 -12.68 12.57 -10.02
CA PHE A 95 -11.31 12.68 -10.47
C PHE A 95 -10.95 11.51 -11.38
N PRO A 96 -10.27 11.76 -12.52
CA PRO A 96 -9.80 10.69 -13.37
C PRO A 96 -8.83 9.77 -12.63
N ASN A 97 -8.81 8.49 -13.01
CA ASN A 97 -7.82 7.54 -12.49
C ASN A 97 -6.43 7.87 -13.05
N SER A 98 -5.40 7.69 -12.22
CA SER A 98 -4.01 7.72 -12.67
C SER A 98 -3.74 6.55 -13.62
N VAL A 99 -3.11 6.82 -14.76
CA VAL A 99 -2.87 5.85 -15.85
C VAL A 99 -1.40 5.52 -16.06
N LEU A 100 -0.49 6.30 -15.47
CA LEU A 100 0.95 6.11 -15.61
C LEU A 100 1.62 6.13 -14.25
N SER A 101 2.53 5.18 -14.02
CA SER A 101 3.25 5.03 -12.76
C SER A 101 4.76 4.98 -12.99
N TYR A 102 5.51 5.68 -12.14
CA TYR A 102 6.98 5.61 -12.09
C TYR A 102 7.45 5.29 -10.68
N ALA A 103 8.59 4.60 -10.58
CA ALA A 103 9.33 4.58 -9.33
C ALA A 103 10.05 5.92 -9.16
N ILE A 104 9.92 6.52 -7.98
CA ILE A 104 10.54 7.80 -7.64
C ILE A 104 11.54 7.64 -6.51
N ARG A 105 12.64 8.39 -6.58
CA ARG A 105 13.67 8.47 -5.53
C ARG A 105 14.25 9.88 -5.46
N PRO A 106 14.79 10.31 -4.30
CA PRO A 106 15.50 11.58 -4.25
C PRO A 106 16.81 11.46 -5.05
N THR A 107 17.27 12.55 -5.64
CA THR A 107 18.59 12.57 -6.32
C THR A 107 19.75 12.59 -5.33
N ARG A 108 19.52 13.14 -4.12
CA ARG A 108 20.48 13.23 -3.04
C ARG A 108 20.21 12.16 -1.99
N GLU A 109 21.26 11.46 -1.56
CA GLU A 109 21.15 10.50 -0.45
C GLU A 109 20.77 11.22 0.85
N GLY A 110 19.86 10.63 1.63
CA GLY A 110 19.40 11.17 2.91
C GLY A 110 18.18 12.10 2.84
N ASP A 111 17.68 12.44 1.65
CA ASP A 111 16.46 13.24 1.48
C ASP A 111 15.16 12.40 1.47
N ASP A 112 15.21 11.12 1.84
CA ASP A 112 14.05 10.21 1.82
C ASP A 112 12.87 10.70 2.68
N GLU A 113 13.13 11.20 3.89
CA GLU A 113 12.08 11.73 4.77
C GLU A 113 11.44 13.01 4.18
N LYS A 114 12.25 13.87 3.56
CA LYS A 114 11.75 15.07 2.87
C LYS A 114 10.93 14.71 1.64
N LEU A 115 11.37 13.71 0.88
CA LEU A 115 10.63 13.20 -0.26
C LEU A 115 9.25 12.68 0.16
N MET A 116 9.18 11.84 1.20
CA MET A 116 7.90 11.32 1.69
C MET A 116 6.97 12.44 2.15
N THR A 117 7.52 13.46 2.83
CA THR A 117 6.77 14.63 3.25
C THR A 117 6.25 15.41 2.04
N ALA A 118 7.11 15.72 1.07
CA ALA A 118 6.76 16.46 -0.13
C ALA A 118 5.69 15.72 -0.95
N LEU A 119 5.86 14.42 -1.18
CA LEU A 119 4.89 13.59 -1.88
C LEU A 119 3.52 13.62 -1.20
N THR A 120 3.48 13.41 0.12
CA THR A 120 2.22 13.45 0.88
C THR A 120 1.51 14.80 0.68
N ARG A 121 2.25 15.91 0.77
CA ARG A 121 1.70 17.26 0.52
C ARG A 121 1.22 17.45 -0.91
N MET A 122 1.93 16.91 -1.90
CA MET A 122 1.51 16.96 -3.30
C MET A 122 0.22 16.16 -3.53
N SER A 123 0.08 15.00 -2.90
CA SER A 123 -1.13 14.17 -3.00
C SER A 123 -2.34 14.78 -2.29
N GLU A 124 -2.14 15.56 -1.21
CA GLU A 124 -3.19 16.36 -0.59
C GLU A 124 -3.70 17.49 -1.51
N GLU A 125 -2.81 18.09 -2.30
CA GLU A 125 -3.14 19.15 -3.27
C GLU A 125 -3.80 18.59 -4.54
N ASP A 126 -3.33 17.42 -5.01
CA ASP A 126 -3.81 16.75 -6.22
C ASP A 126 -4.28 15.31 -5.95
N PRO A 127 -5.60 15.06 -5.85
CA PRO A 127 -6.17 13.72 -5.61
C PRO A 127 -5.86 12.69 -6.70
N VAL A 128 -5.44 13.13 -7.90
CA VAL A 128 -5.07 12.24 -9.00
C VAL A 128 -3.62 11.77 -8.84
N PHE A 129 -2.78 12.52 -8.13
CA PHE A 129 -1.41 12.15 -7.84
C PHE A 129 -1.36 11.16 -6.68
N ARG A 130 -1.24 9.87 -7.01
CA ARG A 130 -1.25 8.77 -6.04
C ARG A 130 0.15 8.31 -5.72
N ILE A 131 0.35 7.93 -4.46
CA ILE A 131 1.62 7.41 -3.96
C ILE A 131 1.35 6.00 -3.42
N GLU A 132 2.18 5.05 -3.82
CA GLU A 132 2.09 3.67 -3.36
C GLU A 132 3.49 3.15 -3.08
N ARG A 133 3.68 2.43 -1.97
CA ARG A 133 4.93 1.69 -1.75
C ARG A 133 4.71 0.24 -2.14
N ASN A 134 5.41 -0.21 -3.18
CA ASN A 134 5.33 -1.61 -3.59
C ASN A 134 6.00 -2.51 -2.55
N GLU A 135 5.25 -3.44 -1.97
CA GLU A 135 5.76 -4.30 -0.90
C GLU A 135 6.80 -5.32 -1.38
N VAL A 136 6.80 -5.69 -2.66
CA VAL A 136 7.71 -6.69 -3.22
C VAL A 136 9.01 -6.03 -3.67
N THR A 137 8.93 -5.02 -4.53
CA THR A 137 10.10 -4.33 -5.09
C THR A 137 10.70 -3.30 -4.15
N LYS A 138 9.97 -2.94 -3.08
CA LYS A 138 10.29 -1.89 -2.10
C LYS A 138 10.43 -0.49 -2.71
N GLN A 139 10.10 -0.32 -3.99
CA GLN A 139 10.09 0.97 -4.65
C GLN A 139 8.91 1.81 -4.18
N LEU A 140 9.15 3.11 -4.06
CA LEU A 140 8.10 4.10 -3.92
C LEU A 140 7.62 4.47 -5.31
N LEU A 141 6.33 4.27 -5.58
CA LEU A 141 5.69 4.53 -6.84
C LEU A 141 4.85 5.80 -6.74
N VAL A 142 4.92 6.61 -7.79
CA VAL A 142 4.03 7.76 -8.01
C VAL A 142 3.24 7.51 -9.27
N SER A 143 1.94 7.79 -9.21
CA SER A 143 1.03 7.61 -10.34
C SER A 143 0.34 8.93 -10.66
N GLY A 144 0.18 9.21 -11.95
CA GLY A 144 -0.46 10.41 -12.45
C GLY A 144 -1.17 10.17 -13.78
N LEU A 145 -1.54 11.26 -14.45
CA LEU A 145 -2.29 11.23 -15.71
C LEU A 145 -1.40 10.97 -16.94
N GLY A 146 -0.09 11.13 -16.78
CA GLY A 146 0.88 10.98 -17.84
C GLY A 146 2.20 11.65 -17.47
N ASP A 147 3.17 11.59 -18.38
CA ASP A 147 4.54 12.07 -18.15
C ASP A 147 4.60 13.54 -17.76
N GLN A 148 3.82 14.38 -18.44
CA GLN A 148 3.80 15.82 -18.17
C GLN A 148 3.26 16.11 -16.76
N HIS A 149 2.21 15.41 -16.32
CA HIS A 149 1.66 15.60 -14.99
C HIS A 149 2.70 15.23 -13.91
N ILE A 150 3.38 14.10 -14.07
CA ILE A 150 4.41 13.66 -13.12
C ILE A 150 5.61 14.63 -13.13
N THR A 151 6.01 15.12 -14.30
CA THR A 151 7.11 16.08 -14.44
C THR A 151 6.82 17.40 -13.72
N VAL A 152 5.63 17.97 -13.92
CA VAL A 152 5.22 19.21 -13.23
C VAL A 152 5.18 19.02 -11.71
N ASN A 153 4.70 17.87 -11.21
CA ASN A 153 4.72 17.62 -9.78
C ASN A 153 6.15 17.49 -9.23
N ARG A 154 7.08 16.91 -9.99
CA ARG A 154 8.50 16.86 -9.60
C ARG A 154 9.14 18.25 -9.53
N GLU A 155 8.88 19.11 -10.51
CA GLU A 155 9.35 20.50 -10.50
C GLU A 155 8.76 21.27 -9.31
N ARG A 156 7.46 21.12 -9.04
CA ARG A 156 6.84 21.71 -7.84
C ARG A 156 7.45 21.19 -6.54
N MET A 157 7.83 19.92 -6.47
CA MET A 157 8.52 19.38 -5.29
C MET A 157 9.90 20.01 -5.10
N ALA A 158 10.64 20.22 -6.19
CA ALA A 158 11.93 20.92 -6.16
C ALA A 158 11.75 22.38 -5.72
N ASP A 159 10.77 23.10 -6.28
CA ASP A 159 10.53 24.51 -5.98
C ASP A 159 10.00 24.75 -4.56
N LYS A 160 8.99 23.99 -4.12
CA LYS A 160 8.32 24.19 -2.82
C LYS A 160 9.10 23.58 -1.66
N PHE A 161 9.66 22.40 -1.86
CA PHE A 161 10.24 21.59 -0.76
C PHE A 161 11.76 21.42 -0.89
N GLY A 162 12.38 21.90 -1.98
CA GLY A 162 13.82 21.74 -2.21
C GLY A 162 14.23 20.30 -2.48
N VAL A 163 13.30 19.42 -2.87
CA VAL A 163 13.55 17.99 -3.11
C VAL A 163 13.63 17.73 -4.61
N GLU A 164 14.85 17.56 -5.10
CA GLU A 164 15.10 17.06 -6.44
C GLU A 164 14.86 15.54 -6.48
N THR A 165 14.14 15.09 -7.51
CA THR A 165 13.73 13.69 -7.64
C THR A 165 14.17 13.12 -8.97
N ALA A 166 14.44 11.82 -9.03
CA ALA A 166 14.60 11.06 -10.26
C ALA A 166 13.47 10.04 -10.37
N VAL A 167 13.05 9.75 -11.60
CA VAL A 167 12.05 8.72 -11.90
C VAL A 167 12.66 7.64 -12.79
N GLU A 168 12.21 6.41 -12.61
CA GLU A 168 12.56 5.25 -13.43
C GLU A 168 11.33 4.36 -13.65
N PRO A 169 11.30 3.55 -14.72
CA PRO A 169 10.26 2.56 -14.91
C PRO A 169 10.13 1.65 -13.67
N PRO A 170 8.89 1.36 -13.21
CA PRO A 170 8.68 0.51 -12.05
C PRO A 170 9.20 -0.90 -12.33
N LYS A 171 9.86 -1.51 -11.33
CA LYS A 171 10.27 -2.90 -11.41
C LYS A 171 9.03 -3.79 -11.39
N VAL A 172 9.09 -4.86 -12.17
CA VAL A 172 8.03 -5.88 -12.18
C VAL A 172 8.03 -6.61 -10.82
N PRO A 173 6.91 -6.66 -10.09
CA PRO A 173 6.80 -7.38 -8.83
C PRO A 173 6.61 -8.88 -9.10
N TYR A 174 7.68 -9.54 -9.53
CA TYR A 174 7.66 -10.98 -9.74
C TYR A 174 7.31 -11.74 -8.46
N ARG A 175 6.81 -12.96 -8.65
CA ARG A 175 6.60 -13.94 -7.59
C ARG A 175 7.24 -15.26 -7.98
N GLU A 176 7.46 -16.13 -7.02
CA GLU A 176 7.89 -17.50 -7.28
C GLU A 176 6.73 -18.47 -7.00
N THR A 177 6.73 -19.61 -7.66
CA THR A 177 5.83 -20.73 -7.36
C THR A 177 6.58 -22.03 -7.61
N ILE A 178 5.92 -23.17 -7.42
CA ILE A 178 6.44 -24.49 -7.70
C ILE A 178 5.61 -25.17 -8.78
N ARG A 179 6.16 -26.16 -9.49
CA ARG A 179 5.46 -26.86 -10.57
C ARG A 179 5.20 -28.32 -10.27
N ARG A 180 5.97 -28.92 -9.37
CA ARG A 180 5.88 -30.34 -9.03
C ARG A 180 5.47 -30.53 -7.58
N ARG A 181 4.71 -31.60 -7.36
CA ARG A 181 4.45 -32.10 -6.02
C ARG A 181 5.69 -32.81 -5.50
N VAL A 182 6.04 -32.54 -4.26
CA VAL A 182 7.12 -33.22 -3.53
C VAL A 182 6.53 -33.85 -2.27
N GLN A 183 6.94 -35.07 -1.96
CA GLN A 183 6.42 -35.82 -0.82
C GLN A 183 7.56 -36.16 0.15
N SER A 184 7.21 -36.26 1.43
CA SER A 184 8.08 -36.76 2.49
C SER A 184 9.41 -36.02 2.62
N VAL A 185 9.35 -34.68 2.62
CA VAL A 185 10.54 -33.84 2.83
C VAL A 185 10.73 -33.57 4.31
N GLN A 186 11.89 -33.97 4.83
CA GLN A 186 12.25 -33.82 6.23
C GLN A 186 13.09 -32.56 6.47
N GLY A 187 12.70 -31.77 7.48
CA GLY A 187 13.52 -30.71 8.06
C GLY A 187 13.81 -31.01 9.52
N ARG A 188 15.08 -31.27 9.84
CA ARG A 188 15.52 -31.62 11.19
C ARG A 188 16.53 -30.63 11.73
N HIS A 189 16.15 -29.97 12.82
CA HIS A 189 17.01 -29.09 13.59
C HIS A 189 17.38 -29.74 14.92
N LYS A 190 18.67 -30.09 15.09
CA LYS A 190 19.21 -30.59 16.36
C LYS A 190 20.48 -29.81 16.70
N LYS A 191 20.44 -29.03 17.77
CA LYS A 191 21.61 -28.28 18.26
C LYS A 191 21.79 -28.51 19.75
N GLN A 192 23.01 -28.90 20.13
CA GLN A 192 23.44 -29.09 21.50
C GLN A 192 24.66 -28.21 21.75
N SER A 193 24.44 -26.91 21.96
CA SER A 193 25.43 -26.01 22.57
C SER A 193 25.22 -26.03 24.08
N GLY A 194 26.26 -25.78 24.89
CA GLY A 194 26.31 -25.97 26.36
C GLY A 194 25.25 -25.30 27.26
N GLY A 195 24.11 -24.84 26.72
CA GLY A 195 22.87 -24.50 27.43
C GLY A 195 21.72 -25.47 27.08
N ARG A 196 20.47 -24.98 27.10
CA ARG A 196 19.28 -25.79 26.77
C ARG A 196 19.36 -26.28 25.32
N GLY A 197 19.18 -27.59 25.11
CA GLY A 197 19.18 -28.19 23.79
C GLY A 197 18.04 -27.66 22.92
N GLN A 198 18.21 -27.75 21.59
CA GLN A 198 17.18 -27.45 20.60
C GLN A 198 16.92 -28.68 19.74
N PHE A 199 15.66 -29.08 19.66
CA PHE A 199 15.22 -30.20 18.84
C PHE A 199 13.87 -29.92 18.16
N GLY A 200 13.84 -30.00 16.84
CA GLY A 200 12.64 -29.98 16.04
C GLY A 200 12.84 -30.85 14.81
N ASP A 201 11.85 -31.67 14.48
CA ASP A 201 11.88 -32.54 13.31
C ASP A 201 10.48 -32.56 12.70
N VAL A 202 10.37 -32.16 11.44
CA VAL A 202 9.10 -32.05 10.73
C VAL A 202 9.23 -32.70 9.37
N SER A 203 8.16 -33.37 8.93
CA SER A 203 8.05 -33.94 7.59
C SER A 203 6.81 -33.37 6.91
N ILE A 204 7.02 -32.82 5.71
CA ILE A 204 5.99 -32.13 4.95
C ILE A 204 5.83 -32.74 3.55
N ASN A 205 4.61 -32.67 3.03
CA ASN A 205 4.37 -32.74 1.59
C ASN A 205 4.11 -31.32 1.08
N MET A 206 4.48 -31.07 -0.16
CA MET A 206 4.33 -29.78 -0.81
C MET A 206 3.70 -29.99 -2.19
N SER A 207 2.66 -29.23 -2.51
CA SER A 207 2.00 -29.25 -3.82
C SER A 207 1.73 -27.83 -4.32
N PRO A 208 1.78 -27.62 -5.66
CA PRO A 208 1.31 -26.38 -6.24
C PRO A 208 -0.21 -26.28 -6.10
N LEU A 209 -0.69 -25.05 -5.91
CA LEU A 209 -2.10 -24.67 -5.98
C LEU A 209 -2.41 -24.01 -7.34
N ALA A 210 -3.68 -23.77 -7.63
CA ALA A 210 -4.05 -22.98 -8.79
C ALA A 210 -3.63 -21.51 -8.60
N ARG A 211 -3.44 -20.81 -9.72
CA ARG A 211 -3.00 -19.41 -9.70
C ARG A 211 -3.99 -18.53 -8.93
N GLY A 212 -3.50 -17.81 -7.93
CA GLY A 212 -4.31 -16.90 -7.11
C GLY A 212 -4.92 -17.54 -5.86
N GLU A 213 -4.70 -18.84 -5.61
CA GLU A 213 -5.15 -19.52 -4.39
C GLU A 213 -4.26 -19.21 -3.18
N GLY A 214 -3.05 -18.67 -3.39
CA GLY A 214 -2.22 -18.13 -2.31
C GLY A 214 -1.47 -19.21 -1.53
N PHE A 215 -1.72 -19.33 -0.23
CA PHE A 215 -1.00 -20.28 0.63
C PHE A 215 -1.97 -21.07 1.51
N GLU A 216 -1.83 -22.39 1.49
CA GLU A 216 -2.60 -23.29 2.34
C GLU A 216 -1.68 -24.15 3.21
N PHE A 217 -2.00 -24.21 4.50
CA PHE A 217 -1.31 -25.07 5.46
C PHE A 217 -2.28 -26.08 6.07
N VAL A 218 -2.06 -27.35 5.79
CA VAL A 218 -2.89 -28.47 6.25
C VAL A 218 -2.14 -29.25 7.32
N ASN A 219 -2.76 -29.36 8.50
CA ASN A 219 -2.23 -30.16 9.60
C ASN A 219 -2.83 -31.58 9.57
N ASN A 220 -2.05 -32.55 9.11
CA ASN A 220 -2.38 -33.97 9.05
C ASN A 220 -1.58 -34.81 10.06
N ILE A 221 -1.07 -34.20 11.14
CA ILE A 221 -0.33 -34.94 12.19
C ILE A 221 -1.25 -35.97 12.86
N VAL A 222 -0.84 -37.25 12.83
CA VAL A 222 -1.51 -38.37 13.50
C VAL A 222 -0.74 -38.78 14.75
N GLY A 223 -1.43 -39.25 15.79
CA GLY A 223 -0.80 -39.89 16.95
C GLY A 223 0.02 -38.97 17.87
N GLY A 224 -0.02 -37.65 17.67
CA GLY A 224 0.69 -36.70 18.53
C GLY A 224 2.20 -36.64 18.30
N ALA A 225 2.68 -37.01 17.11
CA ALA A 225 4.09 -36.96 16.71
C ALA A 225 4.73 -35.56 16.89
N ILE A 226 3.91 -34.51 16.77
CA ILE A 226 4.22 -33.14 17.19
C ILE A 226 3.09 -32.65 18.11
N PRO A 227 3.39 -32.16 19.33
CA PRO A 227 2.41 -31.51 20.18
C PRO A 227 1.73 -30.31 19.50
N ARG A 228 0.40 -30.18 19.65
CA ARG A 228 -0.41 -29.16 18.93
C ARG A 228 0.06 -27.72 19.16
N ASN A 229 0.67 -27.43 20.30
CA ASN A 229 1.21 -26.11 20.62
C ASN A 229 2.40 -25.71 19.73
N TYR A 230 3.14 -26.66 19.16
CA TYR A 230 4.30 -26.37 18.30
C TYR A 230 3.93 -26.19 16.82
N ILE A 231 2.73 -26.61 16.41
CA ILE A 231 2.28 -26.57 15.01
C ILE A 231 2.24 -25.13 14.46
N PRO A 232 1.71 -24.12 15.19
CA PRO A 232 1.78 -22.73 14.73
C PRO A 232 3.21 -22.22 14.51
N ALA A 233 4.18 -22.74 15.28
CA ALA A 233 5.58 -22.36 15.11
C ALA A 233 6.17 -22.94 13.82
N VAL A 234 5.81 -24.17 13.45
CA VAL A 234 6.17 -24.77 12.15
C VAL A 234 5.62 -23.93 11.00
N GLU A 235 4.31 -23.64 11.03
CA GLU A 235 3.66 -22.83 9.99
C GLU A 235 4.30 -21.44 9.88
N LYS A 236 4.59 -20.79 11.01
CA LYS A 236 5.29 -19.51 11.04
C LYS A 236 6.65 -19.58 10.33
N GLY A 237 7.44 -20.63 10.60
CA GLY A 237 8.75 -20.82 9.97
C GLY A 237 8.67 -21.02 8.46
N ILE A 238 7.61 -21.67 8.00
CA ILE A 238 7.31 -21.85 6.58
C ILE A 238 6.92 -20.51 5.95
N ARG A 239 5.95 -19.78 6.53
CA ARG A 239 5.50 -18.48 6.01
C ARG A 239 6.62 -17.45 5.94
N GLU A 240 7.50 -17.41 6.94
CA GLU A 240 8.69 -16.53 6.91
C GLU A 240 9.64 -16.90 5.77
N ARG A 241 9.83 -18.20 5.52
CA ARG A 241 10.69 -18.67 4.41
C ARG A 241 10.06 -18.38 3.05
N MET A 242 8.74 -18.45 2.93
CA MET A 242 8.01 -18.10 1.70
C MET A 242 8.22 -16.66 1.27
N GLY A 243 8.50 -15.75 2.21
CA GLY A 243 8.78 -14.35 1.88
C GLY A 243 10.04 -14.14 1.04
N ARG A 244 10.92 -15.15 0.94
CA ARG A 244 12.15 -15.10 0.14
C ARG A 244 12.37 -16.43 -0.60
N GLY A 245 11.94 -16.45 -1.86
CA GLY A 245 12.13 -17.55 -2.78
C GLY A 245 13.59 -17.91 -3.04
N LEU A 246 13.79 -19.07 -3.67
CA LEU A 246 15.12 -19.63 -3.90
C LEU A 246 15.71 -19.23 -5.25
N LEU A 247 14.89 -18.88 -6.24
CA LEU A 247 15.37 -18.54 -7.58
C LEU A 247 15.94 -17.13 -7.64
N ALA A 248 15.09 -16.14 -7.33
CA ALA A 248 15.42 -14.72 -7.44
C ALA A 248 15.12 -13.95 -6.14
N GLY A 249 14.65 -14.64 -5.10
CA GLY A 249 14.37 -14.05 -3.80
C GLY A 249 13.00 -13.40 -3.70
N PHE A 250 12.10 -13.65 -4.66
CA PHE A 250 10.74 -13.12 -4.64
C PHE A 250 9.81 -13.96 -3.77
N PRO A 251 8.69 -13.40 -3.26
CA PRO A 251 7.75 -14.16 -2.46
C PRO A 251 7.15 -15.35 -3.22
N LEU A 252 7.10 -16.49 -2.56
CA LEU A 252 6.49 -17.72 -3.05
C LEU A 252 4.96 -17.67 -2.85
N VAL A 253 4.20 -18.04 -3.88
CA VAL A 253 2.73 -18.09 -3.89
C VAL A 253 2.20 -19.35 -4.58
N ASP A 254 0.92 -19.62 -4.35
CA ASP A 254 0.16 -20.74 -4.90
C ASP A 254 0.77 -22.09 -4.48
N ILE A 255 0.93 -22.27 -3.17
CA ILE A 255 1.54 -23.47 -2.56
C ILE A 255 0.68 -23.99 -1.41
N GLN A 256 0.45 -25.30 -1.41
CA GLN A 256 -0.10 -26.04 -0.28
C GLN A 256 1.01 -26.83 0.41
N ILE A 257 0.98 -26.81 1.74
CA ILE A 257 1.85 -27.61 2.60
C ILE A 257 1.00 -28.53 3.48
N ASP A 258 1.28 -29.83 3.41
CA ASP A 258 0.70 -30.82 4.33
C ASP A 258 1.76 -31.23 5.36
N LEU A 259 1.59 -30.82 6.62
CA LEU A 259 2.39 -31.32 7.74
C LEU A 259 1.81 -32.66 8.20
N PHE A 260 2.52 -33.76 7.99
CA PHE A 260 1.96 -35.11 8.23
C PHE A 260 2.72 -35.94 9.27
N ASP A 261 4.01 -35.66 9.52
CA ASP A 261 4.82 -36.36 10.52
C ASP A 261 5.89 -35.45 11.14
N GLY A 262 6.52 -35.90 12.22
CA GLY A 262 7.61 -35.22 12.88
C GLY A 262 8.05 -35.90 14.17
N LYS A 263 9.01 -35.30 14.86
CA LYS A 263 9.48 -35.78 16.17
C LYS A 263 9.73 -34.60 17.10
N TYR A 264 9.44 -34.81 18.38
CA TYR A 264 9.79 -33.88 19.44
C TYR A 264 10.59 -34.57 20.54
N HIS A 265 11.31 -33.77 21.33
CA HIS A 265 12.01 -34.20 22.53
C HIS A 265 11.42 -33.43 23.72
N PRO A 266 11.02 -34.08 24.82
CA PRO A 266 10.30 -33.41 25.92
C PRO A 266 11.04 -32.22 26.54
N VAL A 267 12.37 -32.23 26.53
CA VAL A 267 13.21 -31.22 27.18
C VAL A 267 13.77 -30.20 26.18
N ASP A 268 14.17 -30.69 25.00
CA ASP A 268 14.93 -29.90 24.02
C ASP A 268 14.05 -29.28 22.93
N SER A 269 12.78 -29.69 22.81
CA SER A 269 11.86 -29.06 21.86
C SER A 269 11.36 -27.72 22.34
N SER A 270 11.28 -26.78 21.41
CA SER A 270 10.81 -25.41 21.61
C SER A 270 10.16 -24.89 20.34
N ASP A 271 9.34 -23.83 20.44
CA ASP A 271 8.71 -23.18 19.29
C ASP A 271 9.75 -22.76 18.26
N MET A 272 10.86 -22.16 18.71
CA MET A 272 11.97 -21.75 17.84
C MET A 272 12.59 -22.94 17.09
N ALA A 273 12.75 -24.09 17.74
CA ALA A 273 13.33 -25.27 17.09
C ALA A 273 12.41 -25.81 15.98
N PHE A 274 11.09 -25.80 16.21
CA PHE A 274 10.09 -26.21 15.21
C PHE A 274 9.92 -25.19 14.09
N GLN A 275 10.04 -23.90 14.39
CA GLN A 275 10.07 -22.83 13.38
C GLN A 275 11.26 -23.00 12.42
N ILE A 276 12.45 -23.26 12.97
CA ILE A 276 13.65 -23.52 12.15
C ILE A 276 13.50 -24.81 11.34
N ALA A 277 13.00 -25.89 11.95
CA ALA A 277 12.76 -27.16 11.27
C ALA A 277 11.77 -27.01 10.09
N GLY A 278 10.66 -26.28 10.28
CA GLY A 278 9.70 -25.94 9.23
C GLY A 278 10.33 -25.16 8.07
N SER A 279 11.14 -24.14 8.40
CA SER A 279 11.87 -23.35 7.40
C SER A 279 12.84 -24.20 6.57
N MET A 280 13.57 -25.12 7.22
CA MET A 280 14.49 -26.06 6.54
C MET A 280 13.73 -27.03 5.64
N ALA A 281 12.67 -27.67 6.15
CA ALA A 281 11.85 -28.61 5.37
C ALA A 281 11.28 -27.94 4.12
N PHE A 282 10.75 -26.72 4.27
CA PHE A 282 10.22 -25.95 3.17
C PHE A 282 11.28 -25.59 2.14
N ALA A 283 12.46 -25.10 2.56
CA ALA A 283 13.54 -24.76 1.64
C ALA A 283 13.97 -25.98 0.79
N THR A 284 14.18 -27.12 1.44
CA THR A 284 14.53 -28.38 0.74
C THR A 284 13.41 -28.85 -0.19
N ALA A 285 12.14 -28.67 0.21
CA ALA A 285 11.01 -29.04 -0.63
C ALA A 285 10.92 -28.16 -1.88
N VAL A 286 11.14 -26.83 -1.76
CA VAL A 286 11.15 -25.93 -2.92
C VAL A 286 12.25 -26.28 -3.91
N GLU A 287 13.46 -26.64 -3.45
CA GLU A 287 14.57 -27.07 -4.32
C GLU A 287 14.20 -28.29 -5.18
N GLN A 288 13.38 -29.19 -4.62
CA GLN A 288 12.94 -30.41 -5.29
C GLN A 288 11.68 -30.21 -6.16
N ALA A 289 10.96 -29.10 -5.98
CA ALA A 289 9.63 -28.87 -6.52
C ALA A 289 9.60 -28.17 -7.89
N ASP A 290 10.75 -28.02 -8.56
CA ASP A 290 10.88 -27.35 -9.86
C ASP A 290 10.32 -25.91 -9.80
N PRO A 291 10.97 -25.00 -9.04
CA PRO A 291 10.47 -23.66 -8.81
C PRO A 291 10.43 -22.86 -10.12
N GLY A 292 9.49 -21.93 -10.24
CA GLY A 292 9.31 -21.07 -11.40
C GLY A 292 8.97 -19.64 -11.04
N LEU A 293 9.32 -18.71 -11.93
CA LEU A 293 8.97 -17.30 -11.80
C LEU A 293 7.57 -17.03 -12.37
N LEU A 294 6.82 -16.18 -11.70
CA LEU A 294 5.53 -15.65 -12.12
C LEU A 294 5.65 -14.14 -12.32
N GLU A 295 5.06 -13.67 -13.41
CA GLU A 295 4.91 -12.25 -13.74
C GLU A 295 3.43 -11.85 -13.67
N PRO A 296 3.12 -10.58 -13.36
CA PRO A 296 1.75 -10.10 -13.35
C PRO A 296 1.17 -10.06 -14.77
N ILE A 297 0.01 -10.68 -14.96
CA ILE A 297 -0.77 -10.60 -16.20
C ILE A 297 -1.93 -9.64 -15.96
N MET A 298 -2.03 -8.60 -16.78
CA MET A 298 -3.03 -7.54 -16.65
C MET A 298 -4.10 -7.70 -17.73
N ASN A 299 -5.36 -7.52 -17.35
CA ASN A 299 -6.43 -7.32 -18.31
C ASN A 299 -6.50 -5.83 -18.66
N VAL A 300 -6.09 -5.48 -19.88
CA VAL A 300 -6.09 -4.09 -20.36
C VAL A 300 -7.29 -3.89 -21.28
N THR A 301 -8.08 -2.87 -21.00
CA THR A 301 -9.16 -2.42 -21.89
C THR A 301 -8.79 -1.06 -22.46
N ILE A 302 -8.73 -0.96 -23.79
CA ILE A 302 -8.32 0.25 -24.50
C ILE A 302 -9.49 0.74 -25.33
N THR A 303 -9.86 2.01 -25.16
CA THR A 303 -10.91 2.67 -25.95
C THR A 303 -10.25 3.61 -26.95
N VAL A 304 -10.40 3.32 -28.24
CA VAL A 304 -9.86 4.14 -29.33
C VAL A 304 -10.86 4.27 -30.47
N PRO A 305 -10.80 5.36 -31.27
CA PRO A 305 -11.54 5.44 -32.53
C PRO A 305 -11.19 4.29 -33.48
N GLU A 306 -12.17 3.80 -34.24
CA GLU A 306 -12.05 2.62 -35.11
C GLU A 306 -10.86 2.71 -36.08
N GLN A 307 -10.60 3.90 -36.64
CA GLN A 307 -9.50 4.15 -37.57
C GLN A 307 -8.10 3.86 -36.98
N PHE A 308 -7.96 3.81 -35.65
CA PHE A 308 -6.70 3.52 -34.96
C PHE A 308 -6.62 2.08 -34.43
N MET A 309 -7.69 1.30 -34.54
CA MET A 309 -7.75 -0.05 -33.97
C MET A 309 -6.65 -0.96 -34.51
N GLY A 310 -6.36 -0.90 -35.83
CA GLY A 310 -5.30 -1.70 -36.44
C GLY A 310 -3.90 -1.38 -35.92
N ASN A 311 -3.60 -0.10 -35.70
CA ASN A 311 -2.30 0.33 -35.19
C ASN A 311 -2.12 -0.07 -33.71
N ILE A 312 -3.18 0.04 -32.90
CA ILE A 312 -3.14 -0.27 -31.46
C ILE A 312 -3.10 -1.77 -31.17
N ILE A 313 -3.66 -2.61 -32.05
CA ILE A 313 -3.54 -4.09 -31.89
C ILE A 313 -2.12 -4.57 -32.19
N GLY A 314 -1.38 -3.85 -33.03
CA GLY A 314 -0.01 -4.21 -33.41
C GLY A 314 1.07 -3.73 -32.41
N ASP A 315 0.72 -2.80 -31.53
CA ASP A 315 1.57 -2.25 -30.45
C ASP A 315 1.42 -3.10 -29.17
#